data_AF-A0A1Z1MGE9-F1
#
_entry.id   AF-A0A1Z1MGE9-F1
#
_cell.length_a   1.000
_cell.length_b   1.000
_cell.length_c   1.000
_cell.angle_alpha   90.00
_cell.angle_beta   90.00
_cell.angle_gamma   90.00
#
_symmetry.space_group_name_H-M   'P 1'
#
loop_
_entity.id
_entity.type
_entity.pdbx_description
1 polymer ?
#
loop_
_entity_poly.entity_id
_entity_poly.type
_entity_poly.pdbx_seq_one_letter_code
_entity_poly.pdbx_strand_id
1 'polypeptide(L)' 'MTNLWSAKISAIMILCNLLSIGIGRYAIKIRGLGPSINLLGLEGLGLPELLATTSLGHIIGAAAILGLKSIEYI' A
#
# COMPACT_ATOMS: atom_id res chain seq x y z
N MET A 1 -17.74 3.05 -22.46
CA MET A 1 -17.19 3.46 -21.14
C MET A 1 -16.68 2.21 -20.46
N THR A 2 -15.40 1.88 -20.64
CA THR A 2 -14.79 0.72 -19.97
C THR A 2 -14.80 1.02 -18.47
N ASN A 3 -15.33 0.11 -17.65
CA ASN A 3 -15.32 0.28 -16.20
C ASN A 3 -13.88 0.42 -15.73
N LEU A 4 -13.44 1.67 -15.49
CA LEU A 4 -12.07 1.99 -15.10
C LEU A 4 -11.72 1.41 -13.72
N TRP A 5 -12.76 1.05 -12.96
CA TRP A 5 -12.66 0.47 -11.63
C TRP A 5 -13.44 -0.84 -11.58
N SER A 6 -12.77 -1.90 -11.14
CA SER A 6 -13.30 -3.26 -11.05
C SER A 6 -12.77 -3.92 -9.78
N ALA A 7 -13.49 -4.91 -9.24
CA ALA A 7 -13.07 -5.64 -8.04
C ALA A 7 -11.65 -6.23 -8.17
N LYS A 8 -11.24 -6.61 -9.41
CA LYS A 8 -9.87 -7.04 -9.72
C LYS A 8 -8.83 -5.96 -9.42
N ILE A 9 -9.09 -4.72 -9.85
CA ILE A 9 -8.20 -3.56 -9.67
C ILE A 9 -8.06 -3.24 -8.18
N SER A 10 -9.18 -3.25 -7.45
CA SER A 10 -9.20 -3.02 -6.01
C SER A 10 -8.42 -4.08 -5.24
N ALA A 11 -8.56 -5.36 -5.62
CA ALA A 11 -7.79 -6.45 -5.02
C ALA A 11 -6.28 -6.28 -5.22
N ILE A 12 -5.85 -5.87 -6.43
CA ILE A 12 -4.43 -5.61 -6.72
C ILE A 12 -3.92 -4.44 -5.87
N MET A 13 -4.69 -3.34 -5.75
CA MET A 13 -4.31 -2.18 -4.94
C MET A 13 -4.16 -2.53 -3.45
N ILE A 14 -5.07 -3.34 -2.91
CA ILE A 14 -5.00 -3.80 -1.51
C ILE A 14 -3.75 -4.67 -1.32
N LEU A 15 -3.45 -5.57 -2.26
CA LEU A 15 -2.27 -6.43 -2.19
C LEU A 15 -0.97 -5.61 -2.22
N CYS A 16 -0.86 -4.62 -3.11
CA CYS A 16 0.30 -3.72 -3.16
C CYS A 16 0.47 -2.92 -1.86
N ASN A 17 -0.62 -2.43 -1.26
CA ASN A 17 -0.56 -1.76 0.04
C ASN A 17 -0.09 -2.70 1.15
N LEU A 18 -0.59 -3.94 1.20
CA LEU A 18 -0.18 -4.93 2.21
C LEU A 18 1.32 -5.25 2.10
N LEU A 19 1.82 -5.42 0.88
CA LEU A 19 3.23 -5.64 0.61
C LEU A 19 4.09 -4.45 1.05
N SER A 20 3.67 -3.22 0.72
CA SER A 20 4.39 -2.01 1.12
C SER A 20 4.39 -1.78 2.63
N ILE A 21 3.32 -2.13 3.35
CA ILE A 21 3.29 -2.11 4.82
C ILE A 21 4.28 -3.14 5.38
N GLY A 22 4.32 -4.35 4.81
CA GLY A 22 5.27 -5.39 5.18
C GLY A 22 6.72 -4.95 4.98
N ILE A 23 7.04 -4.38 3.81
CA ILE A 23 8.37 -3.83 3.50
C ILE A 23 8.70 -2.67 4.44
N GLY A 24 7.75 -1.76 4.66
CA GLY A 24 7.90 -0.63 5.57
C GLY A 24 8.26 -1.02 6.98
N ARG A 25 7.69 -2.12 7.50
CA ARG A 25 8.14 -2.66 8.78
C ARG A 25 9.65 -2.92 8.75
N TYR A 26 10.18 -3.65 7.79
CA TYR A 26 11.61 -3.98 7.78
C TYR A 26 12.53 -2.83 7.34
N ALA A 27 12.03 -1.91 6.52
CA ALA A 27 12.81 -0.84 5.91
C ALA A 27 12.90 0.43 6.80
N ILE A 28 11.87 0.72 7.60
CA ILE A 28 11.85 1.92 8.44
C ILE A 28 12.78 1.73 9.65
N LYS A 29 13.91 2.45 9.61
CA LYS A 29 14.94 2.45 10.66
C LYS A 29 14.57 3.31 11.87
N ILE A 30 13.85 4.41 11.66
CA ILE A 30 13.43 5.32 12.73
C ILE A 30 11.91 5.21 12.85
N ARG A 31 11.46 4.44 13.84
CA ARG A 31 10.05 4.15 14.09
C ARG A 31 9.51 5.02 15.22
N GLY A 32 8.20 5.26 15.24
CA GLY A 32 7.53 5.97 16.34
C GLY A 32 7.79 7.47 16.40
N LEU A 33 8.27 8.09 15.32
CA LEU A 33 8.34 9.55 15.19
C LEU A 33 6.93 10.12 14.94
N GLY A 34 6.11 10.23 15.98
CA GLY A 34 4.77 10.80 15.88
C GLY A 34 3.74 10.05 16.71
N PRO A 35 2.45 10.46 16.66
CA PRO A 35 1.39 9.82 17.42
C PRO A 35 1.32 8.33 17.09
N SER A 36 1.53 7.51 18.12
CA SER A 36 1.39 6.06 18.04
C SER A 36 -0.09 5.71 17.91
N ILE A 37 -0.48 5.08 16.80
CA ILE A 37 -1.79 4.45 16.69
C ILE A 37 -1.62 3.00 17.13
N ASN A 38 -2.48 2.52 18.03
CA ASN A 38 -2.65 1.09 18.26
C ASN A 38 -3.50 0.50 17.13
N LEU A 39 -2.92 0.38 15.93
CA LEU A 39 -3.58 -0.30 14.82
C LEU A 39 -3.17 -1.77 14.81
N LEU A 40 -4.16 -2.66 14.99
CA LEU A 40 -4.02 -4.10 14.75
C LEU A 40 -2.97 -4.84 15.59
N GLY A 41 -2.73 -4.42 16.84
CA GLY A 41 -1.80 -5.11 17.74
C GLY A 41 -0.33 -5.08 17.30
N LEU A 42 0.00 -4.28 16.28
CA LEU A 42 1.38 -3.99 15.90
C LEU A 42 1.88 -2.80 16.72
N GLU A 43 2.38 -3.09 17.92
CA GLU A 43 3.13 -2.11 18.71
C GLU A 43 4.30 -1.57 17.86
N GLY A 44 4.26 -0.28 17.54
CA GLY A 44 5.39 0.43 16.93
C GLY A 44 5.24 0.88 15.46
N LEU A 45 4.06 0.81 14.84
CA LEU A 45 3.78 1.53 13.59
C LEU A 45 3.07 2.86 13.92
N GLY A 46 3.79 3.97 13.85
CA GLY A 46 3.21 5.31 14.01
C GLY A 46 2.29 5.70 12.84
N LEU A 47 1.43 6.71 13.09
CA LEU A 47 0.64 7.39 12.05
C LEU A 47 1.44 7.73 10.77
N PRO A 48 2.64 8.35 10.88
CA PRO A 48 3.41 8.70 9.69
C PRO A 48 3.98 7.49 8.96
N GLU A 49 4.28 6.40 9.67
CA GLU A 49 4.81 5.18 9.06
C GLU A 49 3.71 4.46 8.25
N LEU A 50 2.49 4.41 8.81
CA LEU A 50 1.34 3.88 8.08
C LEU A 50 1.02 4.71 6.84
N LEU A 51 1.01 6.04 6.96
CA LEU A 51 0.80 6.95 5.83
C LEU A 51 1.89 6.83 4.76
N ALA A 52 3.16 6.74 5.16
CA ALA A 52 4.28 6.58 4.24
C ALA A 52 4.19 5.24 3.47
N THR A 53 3.94 4.14 4.18
CA THR A 53 3.87 2.80 3.58
C THR A 53 2.65 2.63 2.68
N THR A 54 1.49 3.16 3.07
CA THR A 54 0.30 3.16 2.21
C THR A 54 0.45 4.07 1.00
N SER A 55 1.10 5.23 1.13
CA SER A 55 1.39 6.11 -0.02
C SER A 55 2.32 5.41 -1.02
N LEU A 56 3.36 4.73 -0.53
CA LEU A 56 4.25 3.92 -1.36
C LEU A 56 3.50 2.73 -2.01
N GLY A 57 2.60 2.08 -1.26
CA GLY A 57 1.68 1.07 -1.78
C GLY A 57 0.78 1.56 -2.91
N HIS A 58 0.29 2.80 -2.85
CA HIS A 58 -0.50 3.41 -3.92
C HIS A 58 0.34 3.71 -5.17
N ILE A 59 1.59 4.15 -5.03
CA ILE A 59 2.49 4.38 -6.17
C ILE A 59 2.76 3.05 -6.89
N ILE A 60 3.13 2.00 -6.14
CA ILE A 60 3.36 0.67 -6.70
C ILE A 60 2.07 0.09 -7.30
N GLY A 61 0.95 0.24 -6.60
CA GLY A 61 -0.36 -0.23 -7.06
C GLY A 61 -0.78 0.43 -8.36
N ALA A 62 -0.62 1.75 -8.49
CA ALA A 62 -0.91 2.48 -9.73
C ALA A 62 -0.02 2.01 -10.89
N ALA A 63 1.29 1.82 -10.64
CA ALA A 63 2.21 1.28 -11.63
C ALA A 63 1.84 -0.14 -12.06
N ALA A 64 1.48 -1.01 -11.13
CA ALA A 64 1.06 -2.39 -11.40
C ALA A 64 -0.25 -2.42 -12.21
N ILE A 65 -1.26 -1.65 -11.81
CA ILE A 65 -2.54 -1.58 -12.53
C ILE A 65 -2.33 -1.08 -13.96
N LEU A 66 -1.52 -0.02 -14.14
CA LEU A 66 -1.24 0.53 -15.46
C LEU A 66 -0.45 -0.47 -16.33
N GLY A 67 0.51 -1.19 -15.74
CA GLY A 67 1.28 -2.23 -16.43
C GLY A 67 0.42 -3.43 -16.84
N LEU A 68 -0.41 -3.95 -15.94
CA LEU A 68 -1.31 -5.08 -16.24
C LEU A 68 -2.38 -4.68 -17.28
N LYS A 69 -2.83 -3.42 -17.26
CA LYS A 69 -3.71 -2.87 -18.29
C LYS A 69 -3.03 -2.76 -19.65
N SER A 70 -1.74 -2.41 -19.68
CA SER A 70 -0.96 -2.34 -20.92
C SER A 70 -0.75 -3.70 -21.58
N ILE A 71 -0.85 -4.80 -20.82
CA ILE A 71 -0.74 -6.18 -21.31
C ILE A 71 -2.14 -6.79 -21.58
N GLU A 72 -3.20 -5.97 -21.51
CA GLU A 72 -4.60 -6.37 -21.72
C GLU A 72 -5.09 -7.50 -20.79
N TYR A 73 -4.41 -7.70 -19.66
CA TYR A 73 -4.83 -8.69 -18.65
C TYR A 73 -6.04 -8.21 -17.81
N ILE A 74 -6.22 -6.88 -17.74
CA ILE A 74 -7.31 -6.17 -17.06
C ILE A 74 -7.72 -4.98 -17.91
#